data_AF-A0A497ACY5-F1
#
_entry.id   AF-A0A497ACY5-F1
#
_cell.length_a   1.000
_cell.length_b   1.000
_cell.length_c   1.000
_cell.angle_alpha   90.00
_cell.angle_beta   90.00
_cell.angle_gamma   90.00
#
_symmetry.space_group_name_H-M   'P 1'
#
loop_
_entity.id
_entity.type
_entity.pdbx_description
1 polymer ?
#
loop_
_entity_poly.entity_id
_entity_poly.type
_entity_poly.pdbx_seq_one_letter_code
_entity_poly.pdbx_strand_id
1 'polypeptide(L)'
;MPAPTSTPPTGQVTHVVQRGENLFRIALRYGTTVEAIASANGIANPALIYAGQELVIPSPGTQPPPPSAGETTYVVQPGDNLFRIALRYNMSHLYLAQYNGIANPSRIYVGQVLRIPPH
;
A
#
# COMPACT_ATOMS: atom_id res chain seq x y z
N MET A 1 19.50 -32.46 6.74
CA MET A 1 19.48 -31.20 7.51
C MET A 1 18.12 -30.55 7.28
N PRO A 2 17.30 -30.26 8.31
CA PRO A 2 16.00 -29.60 8.13
C PRO A 2 16.07 -28.06 8.26
N ALA A 3 15.27 -27.39 7.41
CA ALA A 3 14.71 -26.02 7.48
C ALA A 3 15.59 -24.79 7.15
N PRO A 4 15.04 -23.69 6.57
CA PRO A 4 13.61 -23.35 6.48
C PRO A 4 13.06 -23.16 5.06
N THR A 5 11.87 -23.73 4.84
CA THR A 5 10.86 -23.20 3.92
C THR A 5 10.56 -21.76 4.29
N SER A 6 11.02 -20.80 3.49
CA SER A 6 10.56 -19.42 3.58
C SER A 6 9.26 -19.31 2.79
N THR A 7 8.14 -19.61 3.45
CA THR A 7 6.83 -19.10 3.04
C THR A 7 6.98 -17.58 2.89
N PRO A 8 6.84 -16.98 1.69
CA PRO A 8 6.98 -15.53 1.57
C PRO A 8 5.85 -14.87 2.38
N PRO A 9 6.15 -14.13 3.45
CA PRO A 9 5.14 -13.31 4.08
C PRO A 9 4.93 -12.09 3.18
N THR A 10 3.71 -11.95 2.67
CA THR A 10 2.96 -10.70 2.76
C THR A 10 3.67 -9.42 2.26
N GLY A 11 3.44 -9.02 1.00
CA GLY A 11 3.41 -7.60 0.58
C GLY A 11 4.64 -6.73 0.83
N GLN A 12 5.85 -7.29 0.89
CA GLN A 12 7.08 -6.51 0.94
C GLN A 12 8.12 -7.11 0.00
N VAL A 13 8.77 -6.26 -0.79
CA VAL A 13 9.84 -6.63 -1.72
C VAL A 13 11.09 -5.87 -1.29
N THR A 14 12.18 -6.58 -1.00
CA THR A 14 13.48 -5.93 -0.80
C THR A 14 14.07 -5.55 -2.15
N HIS A 15 14.32 -4.27 -2.38
CA HIS A 15 14.98 -3.74 -3.56
C HIS A 15 16.31 -3.11 -3.20
N VAL A 16 17.38 -3.53 -3.88
CA VAL A 16 18.71 -2.92 -3.74
C VAL A 16 18.80 -1.74 -4.69
N VAL A 17 19.03 -0.54 -4.17
CA VAL A 17 19.15 0.67 -4.99
C VAL A 17 20.32 0.56 -5.94
N GLN A 18 20.07 0.70 -7.23
CA GLN A 18 21.12 0.78 -8.23
C GLN A 18 21.60 2.21 -8.41
N ARG A 19 22.83 2.37 -8.91
CA ARG A 19 23.45 3.68 -9.11
C ARG A 19 22.64 4.50 -10.12
N GLY A 20 22.10 5.63 -9.66
CA GLY A 20 21.23 6.51 -10.47
C GLY A 20 19.72 6.21 -10.35
N GLU A 21 19.33 5.22 -9.55
CA GLU A 21 17.92 5.08 -9.14
C GLU A 21 17.55 6.12 -8.09
N ASN A 22 16.28 6.49 -8.09
CA ASN A 22 15.68 7.39 -7.12
C ASN A 22 14.47 6.71 -6.51
N LEU A 23 14.18 7.02 -5.25
CA LEU A 23 13.03 6.50 -4.53
C LEU A 23 11.72 6.67 -5.30
N PHE A 24 11.58 7.77 -6.05
CA PHE A 24 10.43 8.03 -6.93
C PHE A 24 10.29 7.00 -8.06
N ARG A 25 11.38 6.64 -8.74
CA ARG A 25 11.37 5.66 -9.83
C ARG A 25 11.12 4.26 -9.28
N ILE A 26 11.70 3.95 -8.13
CA ILE A 26 11.50 2.68 -7.42
C ILE A 26 10.02 2.57 -7.01
N ALA A 27 9.47 3.60 -6.35
CA ALA A 27 8.06 3.66 -5.97
C ALA A 27 7.12 3.40 -7.16
N LEU A 28 7.34 4.11 -8.28
CA LEU A 28 6.58 3.91 -9.51
C LEU A 28 6.70 2.48 -10.07
N ARG A 29 7.92 1.93 -10.05
CA ARG A 29 8.18 0.57 -10.54
C ARG A 29 7.43 -0.50 -9.75
N TYR A 30 7.32 -0.29 -8.44
CA TYR A 30 6.65 -1.21 -7.52
C TYR A 30 5.19 -0.86 -7.25
N GLY A 31 4.65 0.20 -7.88
CA GLY A 31 3.27 0.64 -7.65
C GLY A 31 3.00 1.14 -6.23
N THR A 32 4.03 1.63 -5.54
CA THR A 32 3.95 2.16 -4.17
C THR A 32 4.28 3.67 -4.15
N THR A 33 4.35 4.28 -2.97
CA THR A 33 4.74 5.70 -2.82
C THR A 33 6.09 5.84 -2.15
N VAL A 34 6.77 6.95 -2.47
CA VAL A 34 8.06 7.31 -1.86
C VAL A 34 7.94 7.39 -0.33
N GLU A 35 6.85 7.98 0.16
CA GLU A 35 6.56 8.08 1.59
C GLU A 35 6.33 6.71 2.23
N ALA A 36 5.65 5.77 1.55
CA ALA A 36 5.45 4.42 2.07
C ALA A 36 6.80 3.69 2.20
N ILE A 37 7.67 3.81 1.19
CA ILE A 37 9.01 3.22 1.25
C ILE A 37 9.84 3.90 2.35
N ALA A 38 9.81 5.23 2.43
CA ALA A 38 10.57 5.97 3.43
C ALA A 38 10.11 5.61 4.86
N SER A 39 8.80 5.54 5.08
CA SER A 39 8.21 5.14 6.36
C SER A 39 8.54 3.69 6.71
N ALA A 40 8.51 2.79 5.73
CA ALA A 40 8.85 1.38 5.92
C ALA A 40 10.33 1.15 6.26
N ASN A 41 11.23 2.05 5.83
CA ASN A 41 12.67 1.94 6.06
C ASN A 41 13.20 2.97 7.09
N GLY A 42 12.32 3.77 7.71
CA GLY A 42 12.72 4.84 8.62
C GLY A 42 13.61 5.92 7.97
N ILE A 43 13.46 6.15 6.67
CA ILE A 43 14.27 7.12 5.92
C ILE A 43 13.73 8.53 6.19
N ALA A 44 14.50 9.31 6.92
CA ALA A 44 14.18 10.71 7.21
C ALA A 44 14.13 11.58 5.96
N ASN A 45 14.95 11.25 4.94
CA ASN A 45 15.05 12.06 3.74
C ASN A 45 15.00 11.19 2.47
N PRO A 46 13.83 11.05 1.82
CA PRO A 46 13.67 10.17 0.67
C PRO A 46 14.45 10.59 -0.59
N ALA A 47 15.02 11.79 -0.60
CA ALA A 47 15.92 12.24 -1.66
C ALA A 47 17.38 11.78 -1.45
N LEU A 48 17.73 11.32 -0.24
CA LEU A 48 19.07 10.89 0.14
C LEU A 48 19.12 9.36 0.30
N ILE A 49 19.08 8.66 -0.83
CA ILE A 49 19.34 7.21 -0.88
C ILE A 49 20.67 6.95 -1.58
N TYR A 50 21.36 5.91 -1.11
CA TYR A 50 22.67 5.52 -1.64
C TYR A 50 22.56 4.28 -2.52
N ALA A 51 23.36 4.24 -3.59
CA ALA A 51 23.48 3.04 -4.40
C ALA A 51 24.08 1.90 -3.54
N GLY A 52 23.47 0.71 -3.63
CA GLY A 52 23.80 -0.44 -2.79
C GLY A 52 22.97 -0.54 -1.50
N GLN A 53 22.10 0.45 -1.21
CA GLN A 53 21.21 0.39 -0.06
C GLN A 53 20.07 -0.60 -0.31
N GLU A 54 19.87 -1.53 0.62
CA GLU A 54 18.67 -2.37 0.66
C GLU A 54 17.50 -1.54 1.19
N LEU A 55 16.48 -1.35 0.36
CA LEU A 55 15.20 -0.79 0.79
C LEU A 55 14.14 -1.86 0.78
N VAL A 56 13.43 -1.94 1.90
CA VAL A 56 12.21 -2.71 2.02
C VAL A 56 11.08 -1.93 1.36
N ILE A 57 10.74 -2.29 0.13
CA ILE A 57 9.62 -1.69 -0.60
C ILE A 57 8.35 -2.37 -0.10
N PRO A 58 7.44 -1.65 0.59
CA PRO A 58 6.09 -2.14 0.78
C PRO A 58 5.46 -2.17 -0.62
N SER A 59 5.48 -3.34 -1.24
CA SER A 59 4.64 -3.56 -2.40
C SER A 59 3.22 -3.62 -1.83
N PRO A 60 2.25 -2.86 -2.34
CA PRO A 60 0.88 -3.32 -2.26
C PRO A 60 0.86 -4.60 -3.08
N GLY A 61 1.29 -5.71 -2.44
CA GLY A 61 1.47 -7.00 -3.07
C GLY A 61 0.25 -7.22 -3.92
N THR A 62 0.48 -7.54 -5.19
CA THR A 62 -0.50 -7.85 -6.22
C THR A 62 -1.80 -8.20 -5.53
N GLN A 63 -2.71 -7.21 -5.41
CA GLN A 63 -3.94 -7.48 -4.69
C GLN A 63 -4.53 -8.68 -5.42
N PRO A 64 -4.91 -9.76 -4.71
CA PRO A 64 -5.64 -10.84 -5.32
C PRO A 64 -6.73 -10.23 -6.22
N PRO A 65 -7.05 -10.81 -7.38
CA PRO A 65 -8.22 -10.39 -8.13
C PRO A 65 -9.37 -10.21 -7.13
N PRO A 66 -10.15 -9.13 -7.27
CA PRO A 66 -11.08 -8.66 -6.23
C PRO A 66 -11.79 -9.86 -5.61
N PRO A 67 -11.73 -10.06 -4.28
CA PRO A 67 -12.43 -11.17 -3.67
C PRO A 67 -13.90 -11.07 -4.09
N SER A 68 -14.32 -12.05 -4.88
CA SER A 68 -15.68 -12.23 -5.28
C SER A 68 -16.56 -12.21 -4.02
N ALA A 69 -17.54 -11.30 -4.00
CA ALA A 69 -18.77 -11.41 -3.23
C ALA A 69 -18.65 -11.60 -1.69
N GLY A 70 -17.70 -10.93 -1.03
CA GLY A 70 -17.63 -10.92 0.44
C GLY A 70 -17.29 -9.54 1.00
N GLU A 71 -18.02 -9.12 2.04
CA GLU A 71 -17.77 -7.88 2.80
C GLU A 71 -16.30 -7.83 3.23
N THR A 72 -15.49 -7.04 2.51
CA THR A 72 -14.04 -6.98 2.72
C THR A 72 -13.74 -5.83 3.64
N THR A 73 -12.94 -6.04 4.68
CA THR A 73 -12.55 -4.95 5.57
C THR A 73 -11.16 -4.46 5.20
N TYR A 74 -11.02 -3.18 4.86
CA TYR A 74 -9.77 -2.53 4.48
C TYR A 74 -9.32 -1.57 5.58
N VAL A 75 -8.06 -1.67 6.03
CA VAL A 75 -7.48 -0.70 6.96
C VAL A 75 -6.77 0.38 6.17
N VAL A 76 -7.21 1.63 6.35
CA VAL A 76 -6.64 2.80 5.68
C VAL A 76 -5.15 2.90 6.01
N GLN A 77 -4.30 2.91 4.99
CA GLN A 77 -2.86 3.03 5.18
C GLN A 77 -2.42 4.51 5.09
N PRO A 78 -1.20 4.87 5.56
CA PRO A 78 -0.70 6.23 5.42
C PRO A 78 -0.58 6.62 3.94
N GLY A 79 -1.27 7.70 3.55
CA GLY A 79 -1.34 8.18 2.17
C GLY A 79 -2.47 7.57 1.33
N ASP A 80 -3.30 6.70 1.91
CA ASP A 80 -4.55 6.28 1.28
C ASP A 80 -5.62 7.37 1.40
N ASN A 81 -6.48 7.41 0.39
CA ASN A 81 -7.69 8.23 0.40
C ASN A 81 -8.86 7.40 -0.10
N LEU A 82 -10.05 7.75 0.36
CA LEU A 82 -11.26 6.99 0.08
C LEU A 82 -11.53 6.84 -1.42
N PHE A 83 -11.15 7.85 -2.21
CA PHE A 83 -11.21 7.79 -3.67
C PHE A 83 -10.28 6.74 -4.27
N ARG A 84 -9.02 6.64 -3.84
CA ARG A 84 -8.08 5.61 -4.34
C ARG A 84 -8.49 4.21 -3.90
N ILE A 85 -8.97 4.07 -2.67
CA ILE A 85 -9.48 2.79 -2.14
C ILE A 85 -10.68 2.36 -2.99
N ALA A 86 -11.68 3.22 -3.14
CA ALA A 86 -12.87 2.91 -3.93
C ALA A 86 -12.54 2.62 -5.41
N LEU A 87 -11.64 3.39 -6.02
CA LEU A 87 -11.17 3.15 -7.39
C LEU A 87 -10.52 1.76 -7.52
N ARG A 88 -9.77 1.32 -6.51
CA ARG A 88 -9.16 -0.02 -6.45
C ARG A 88 -10.20 -1.13 -6.48
N TYR A 89 -11.34 -0.90 -5.84
CA TYR A 89 -12.48 -1.82 -5.83
C TYR A 89 -13.49 -1.55 -6.96
N ASN A 90 -13.14 -0.70 -7.93
CA ASN A 90 -14.01 -0.30 -9.03
C ASN A 90 -15.38 0.23 -8.56
N MET A 91 -15.43 0.86 -7.39
CA MET A 91 -16.65 1.38 -6.78
C MET A 91 -16.56 2.90 -6.58
N SER A 92 -17.71 3.52 -6.36
CA SER A 92 -17.75 4.95 -6.04
C SER A 92 -17.33 5.18 -4.60
N HIS A 93 -16.39 6.11 -4.39
CA HIS A 93 -15.98 6.54 -3.06
C HIS A 93 -17.14 7.11 -2.24
N LEU A 94 -18.13 7.74 -2.87
CA LEU A 94 -19.37 8.15 -2.20
C LEU A 94 -20.14 6.96 -1.65
N TYR A 95 -20.27 5.88 -2.43
CA TYR A 95 -20.94 4.66 -1.99
C TYR A 95 -20.18 4.00 -0.84
N LEU A 96 -18.86 3.96 -0.92
CA LEU A 96 -17.99 3.47 0.15
C LEU A 96 -18.10 4.33 1.43
N ALA A 97 -18.13 5.66 1.29
CA ALA A 97 -18.28 6.59 2.41
C ALA A 97 -19.63 6.36 3.10
N GLN A 98 -20.69 6.29 2.30
CA GLN A 98 -22.06 6.13 2.79
C GLN A 98 -22.24 4.80 3.53
N TYR A 99 -21.68 3.71 2.98
CA TYR A 99 -21.69 2.40 3.62
C TYR A 99 -20.97 2.38 4.98
N ASN A 100 -19.94 3.21 5.13
CA ASN A 100 -19.16 3.34 6.37
C ASN A 100 -19.64 4.48 7.29
N GLY A 101 -20.70 5.21 6.94
CA GLY A 101 -21.16 6.38 7.70
C GLY A 101 -20.15 7.54 7.72
N ILE A 102 -19.26 7.61 6.74
CA ILE A 102 -18.22 8.64 6.66
C ILE A 102 -18.83 9.91 6.04
N ALA A 103 -19.06 10.91 6.89
CA ALA A 103 -19.61 12.20 6.45
C ALA A 103 -18.67 12.97 5.49
N ASN A 104 -17.35 12.78 5.64
CA ASN A 104 -16.34 13.45 4.82
C ASN A 104 -15.41 12.41 4.17
N PRO A 105 -15.60 12.07 2.88
CA PRO A 105 -14.77 11.07 2.20
C PRO A 105 -13.28 11.46 2.12
N SER A 106 -12.97 12.74 2.30
CA SER A 106 -11.59 13.24 2.36
C SER A 106 -10.97 13.20 3.76
N ARG A 107 -11.75 12.91 4.82
CA ARG A 107 -11.28 12.81 6.20
C ARG A 107 -11.31 11.35 6.66
N ILE A 108 -10.36 10.58 6.17
CA ILE A 108 -10.07 9.24 6.69
C ILE A 108 -8.72 9.27 7.40
N TYR A 109 -8.61 8.51 8.48
CA TYR A 109 -7.38 8.41 9.26
C TYR A 109 -6.66 7.12 8.94
N VAL A 110 -5.34 7.17 8.98
CA VAL A 110 -4.49 5.98 8.93
C VAL A 110 -4.84 5.06 10.09
N GLY A 111 -4.96 3.76 9.82
CA GLY A 111 -5.43 2.76 10.79
C GLY A 111 -6.95 2.67 10.91
N GLN A 112 -7.71 3.52 10.18
CA GLN A 112 -9.16 3.44 10.17
C GLN A 112 -9.64 2.20 9.41
N VAL A 113 -10.59 1.48 10.02
CA VAL A 113 -11.17 0.28 9.43
C VAL A 113 -12.35 0.69 8.55
N LEU A 114 -12.29 0.30 7.28
CA LEU A 114 -13.28 0.58 6.26
C LEU A 114 -13.92 -0.74 5.80
N ARG A 115 -15.23 -0.84 5.88
CA ARG A 115 -16.00 -1.96 5.35
C ARG A 115 -16.28 -1.70 3.87
N ILE A 116 -15.69 -2.50 3.00
CA ILE A 116 -15.90 -2.46 1.56
C ILE A 116 -17.11 -3.34 1.25
N PRO A 117 -18.25 -2.75 0.83
CA PRO A 117 -19.41 -3.54 0.42
C PRO A 117 -19.10 -4.35 -0.86
N PRO A 118 -19.72 -5.53 -1.01
CA PRO A 118 -19.71 -6.25 -2.29
C PRO A 118 -20.42 -5.44 -3.37
N HIS A 119 -20.00 -5.62 -4.62
CA HIS A 119 -20.62 -5.00 -5.81
C HIS A 119 -21.72 -5.87 -6.39
#